data_AF-A0A942BW99-F1
#
_entry.id   AF-A0A942BW99-F1
#
_cell.length_a   1.000
_cell.length_b   1.000
_cell.length_c   1.000
_cell.angle_alpha   90.00
_cell.angle_beta   90.00
_cell.angle_gamma   90.00
#
_symmetry.space_group_name_H-M   'P 1'
#
loop_
_entity.id
_entity.type
_entity.pdbx_description
1 polymer ?
#
loop_
_entity_poly.entity_id
_entity_poly.type
_entity_poly.pdbx_seq_one_letter_code
_entity_poly.pdbx_strand_id
1 'polypeptide(L)'
;MKKLSILFLLGIFVFGVETSLAQSKQDKDRAAFIGNTKLLEKKPFDDNAPAAREWNFKWLTDTKDVTITVCSGTLKLIPEKKNKFHSELFLQFNFGMAVFSLQNPDKKDDEVAATVAGLESALRAYEVMITENKKAQNPAMDELLAKRASNGLASYVETNTCKQDDKKKDKK
;
A
#
# COMPACT_ATOMS: atom_id res chain seq x y z
N MET A 1 -57.57 -49.67 -5.80
CA MET A 1 -57.30 -49.24 -4.41
C MET A 1 -55.81 -49.35 -4.14
N LYS A 2 -55.25 -48.35 -3.43
CA LYS A 2 -53.87 -48.18 -2.92
C LYS A 2 -52.78 -47.86 -3.95
N LYS A 3 -51.89 -46.88 -3.75
CA LYS A 3 -51.93 -45.53 -3.15
C LYS A 3 -50.62 -44.89 -3.64
N LEU A 4 -50.73 -43.67 -4.16
CA LEU A 4 -49.66 -42.73 -4.52
C LEU A 4 -48.66 -42.54 -3.35
N SER A 5 -47.36 -42.47 -3.65
CA SER A 5 -46.40 -41.67 -2.88
C SER A 5 -45.16 -41.35 -3.73
N ILE A 6 -45.24 -40.21 -4.42
CA ILE A 6 -44.10 -39.40 -4.86
C ILE A 6 -43.81 -38.44 -3.69
N LEU A 7 -42.65 -38.55 -3.05
CA LEU A 7 -42.05 -37.53 -2.18
C LEU A 7 -40.65 -37.26 -2.76
N PHE A 8 -40.40 -36.18 -3.51
CA PHE A 8 -40.13 -34.81 -3.06
C PHE A 8 -39.02 -34.72 -2.01
N LEU A 9 -37.84 -34.24 -2.41
CA LEU A 9 -37.26 -33.00 -1.89
C LEU A 9 -35.98 -32.62 -2.65
N LEU A 10 -36.16 -31.64 -3.53
CA LEU A 10 -35.12 -30.72 -3.99
C LEU A 10 -34.38 -30.14 -2.78
N GLY A 11 -33.14 -30.59 -2.54
CA GLY A 11 -32.18 -29.88 -1.70
C GLY A 11 -31.57 -28.73 -2.50
N ILE A 12 -32.26 -27.61 -2.58
CA ILE A 12 -31.66 -26.37 -3.11
C ILE A 12 -30.63 -25.90 -2.09
N PHE A 13 -29.35 -26.04 -2.44
CA PHE A 13 -28.22 -25.45 -1.74
C PHE A 13 -28.35 -23.91 -1.76
N VAL A 14 -28.97 -23.33 -0.72
CA VAL A 14 -28.96 -21.88 -0.50
C VAL A 14 -27.66 -21.50 0.21
N PHE A 15 -26.53 -21.55 -0.51
CA PHE A 15 -25.22 -21.09 0.01
C PHE A 15 -24.51 -20.09 -0.93
N GLY A 16 -25.16 -19.64 -2.01
CA GLY A 16 -24.51 -18.82 -3.06
C GLY A 16 -24.60 -17.30 -2.93
N VAL A 17 -25.44 -16.75 -2.03
CA VAL A 17 -25.71 -15.30 -2.02
C VAL A 17 -24.71 -14.52 -1.17
N GLU A 18 -24.32 -15.05 -0.01
CA GLU A 18 -23.46 -14.35 0.97
C GLU A 18 -22.03 -14.11 0.46
N THR A 19 -21.48 -15.07 -0.29
CA THR A 19 -20.14 -14.98 -0.88
C THR A 19 -20.05 -13.87 -1.93
N SER A 20 -21.10 -13.64 -2.72
CA SER A 20 -21.10 -12.63 -3.77
C SER A 20 -21.10 -11.19 -3.23
N LEU A 21 -21.86 -10.92 -2.16
CA LEU A 21 -21.93 -9.60 -1.55
C LEU A 21 -20.63 -9.23 -0.85
N ALA A 22 -20.05 -10.18 -0.10
CA ALA A 22 -18.76 -9.99 0.56
C ALA A 22 -17.62 -9.72 -0.43
N GLN A 23 -17.57 -10.49 -1.53
CA GLN A 23 -16.60 -10.26 -2.61
C GLN A 23 -16.78 -8.88 -3.25
N SER A 24 -18.03 -8.49 -3.53
CA SER A 24 -18.32 -7.18 -4.12
C SER A 24 -17.91 -6.00 -3.23
N LYS A 25 -18.00 -6.15 -1.90
CA LYS A 25 -17.54 -5.14 -0.95
C LYS A 25 -16.02 -5.08 -0.91
N GLN A 26 -15.36 -6.23 -0.86
CA GLN A 26 -13.90 -6.32 -0.87
C GLN A 26 -13.31 -5.66 -2.13
N ASP A 27 -13.90 -5.93 -3.30
CA ASP A 27 -13.44 -5.35 -4.57
C ASP A 27 -13.62 -3.82 -4.60
N LYS A 28 -14.73 -3.32 -4.04
CA LYS A 28 -14.97 -1.87 -3.88
C LYS A 28 -13.96 -1.24 -2.93
N ASP A 29 -13.67 -1.86 -1.79
CA ASP A 29 -12.71 -1.33 -0.83
C ASP A 29 -11.28 -1.33 -1.42
N ARG A 30 -10.88 -2.37 -2.16
CA ARG A 30 -9.61 -2.39 -2.91
C ARG A 30 -9.54 -1.26 -3.93
N ALA A 31 -10.62 -1.08 -4.71
CA ALA A 31 -10.69 -0.02 -5.70
C ALA A 31 -10.60 1.38 -5.06
N ALA A 32 -11.28 1.58 -3.92
CA ALA A 32 -11.20 2.82 -3.15
C ALA A 32 -9.78 3.06 -2.61
N PHE A 33 -9.13 2.05 -2.06
CA PHE A 33 -7.75 2.15 -1.57
C PHE A 33 -6.77 2.58 -2.67
N ILE A 34 -6.84 1.93 -3.83
CA ILE A 34 -6.02 2.25 -5.01
C ILE A 34 -6.36 3.67 -5.52
N GLY A 35 -7.65 4.03 -5.57
CA GLY A 35 -8.12 5.33 -6.00
C GLY A 35 -7.60 6.47 -5.12
N ASN A 36 -7.76 6.35 -3.81
CA ASN A 36 -7.24 7.28 -2.82
C ASN A 36 -5.72 7.39 -2.87
N THR A 37 -5.00 6.26 -3.03
CA THR A 37 -3.54 6.28 -3.18
C THR A 37 -3.12 7.14 -4.38
N LYS A 38 -3.79 6.96 -5.53
CA LYS A 38 -3.54 7.77 -6.74
C LYS A 38 -3.96 9.24 -6.59
N LEU A 39 -5.02 9.53 -5.83
CA LEU A 39 -5.40 10.90 -5.50
C LEU A 39 -4.25 11.59 -4.74
N LEU A 40 -3.73 10.93 -3.70
CA LEU A 40 -2.68 11.48 -2.85
C LEU A 40 -1.33 11.64 -3.56
N GLU A 41 -1.04 10.80 -4.55
CA GLU A 41 0.13 10.97 -5.44
C GLU A 41 0.02 12.24 -6.30
N LYS A 42 -1.19 12.60 -6.73
CA LYS A 42 -1.43 13.68 -7.69
C LYS A 42 -1.82 15.00 -7.06
N LYS A 43 -2.46 14.95 -5.90
CA LYS A 43 -3.03 16.10 -5.20
C LYS A 43 -2.89 15.93 -3.68
N PRO A 44 -1.65 15.94 -3.15
CA PRO A 44 -1.38 15.67 -1.75
C PRO A 44 -1.99 16.70 -0.78
N PHE A 45 -2.36 17.89 -1.28
CA PHE A 45 -3.00 18.98 -0.54
C PHE A 45 -4.46 19.26 -0.95
N ASP A 46 -5.12 18.37 -1.72
CA ASP A 46 -6.55 18.48 -2.02
C ASP A 46 -7.38 18.50 -0.73
N ASP A 47 -8.54 19.16 -0.75
CA ASP A 47 -9.46 19.20 0.40
C ASP A 47 -9.89 17.79 0.85
N ASN A 48 -9.92 16.82 -0.07
CA ASN A 48 -10.22 15.42 0.23
C ASN A 48 -9.00 14.60 0.67
N ALA A 49 -7.78 15.14 0.58
CA ALA A 49 -6.55 14.41 0.88
C ALA A 49 -6.45 13.94 2.35
N PRO A 50 -6.89 14.71 3.37
CA PRO A 50 -6.94 14.21 4.75
C PRO A 50 -7.86 12.99 4.90
N ALA A 51 -9.09 13.07 4.38
CA ALA A 51 -10.06 11.98 4.44
C ALA A 51 -9.59 10.73 3.68
N ALA A 52 -8.95 10.92 2.52
CA ALA A 52 -8.36 9.83 1.75
C ALA A 52 -7.21 9.13 2.50
N ARG A 53 -6.33 9.88 3.19
CA ARG A 53 -5.26 9.29 4.02
C ARG A 53 -5.83 8.53 5.20
N GLU A 54 -6.79 9.12 5.91
CA GLU A 54 -7.42 8.48 7.07
C GLU A 54 -8.12 7.17 6.67
N TRP A 55 -8.92 7.20 5.61
CA TRP A 55 -9.61 6.02 5.12
C TRP A 55 -8.62 4.94 4.68
N ASN A 56 -7.56 5.30 3.92
CA ASN A 56 -6.55 4.33 3.49
C ASN A 56 -5.77 3.74 4.65
N PHE A 57 -5.38 4.57 5.64
CA PHE A 57 -4.68 4.09 6.81
C PHE A 57 -5.53 3.08 7.59
N LYS A 58 -6.81 3.42 7.85
CA LYS A 58 -7.74 2.51 8.51
C LYS A 58 -7.95 1.22 7.73
N TRP A 59 -8.14 1.30 6.41
CA TRP A 59 -8.31 0.11 5.59
C TRP A 59 -7.07 -0.78 5.66
N LEU A 60 -5.88 -0.20 5.56
CA LEU A 60 -4.60 -0.92 5.60
C LEU A 60 -4.35 -1.61 6.94
N THR A 61 -4.78 -1.03 8.07
CA THR A 61 -4.64 -1.65 9.39
C THR A 61 -5.65 -2.78 9.63
N ASP A 62 -6.82 -2.72 8.99
CA ASP A 62 -7.94 -3.63 9.28
C ASP A 62 -8.06 -4.79 8.28
N THR A 63 -7.50 -4.62 7.07
CA THR A 63 -7.64 -5.57 5.97
C THR A 63 -6.84 -6.85 6.19
N LYS A 64 -7.33 -7.95 5.62
CA LYS A 64 -6.58 -9.22 5.50
C LYS A 64 -6.07 -9.47 4.08
N ASP A 65 -6.33 -8.53 3.17
CA ASP A 65 -6.05 -8.68 1.74
C ASP A 65 -4.58 -8.48 1.41
N VAL A 66 -3.90 -7.68 2.22
CA VAL A 66 -2.49 -7.37 2.06
C VAL A 66 -1.79 -7.43 3.40
N THR A 67 -0.51 -7.76 3.36
CA THR A 67 0.40 -7.59 4.48
C THR A 67 1.61 -6.86 3.93
N ILE A 68 2.03 -5.81 4.63
CA ILE A 68 3.27 -5.08 4.30
C ILE A 68 4.25 -5.25 5.45
N THR A 69 5.52 -5.48 5.13
CA THR A 69 6.58 -5.61 6.12
C THR A 69 7.27 -4.26 6.30
N VAL A 70 7.24 -3.72 7.52
CA VAL A 70 7.97 -2.51 7.90
C VAL A 70 8.97 -2.86 9.00
N CYS A 71 10.26 -2.68 8.72
CA CYS A 71 11.38 -2.92 9.66
C CYS A 71 12.23 -1.65 9.81
N SER A 72 13.31 -1.73 10.60
CA SER A 72 14.15 -0.56 10.91
C SER A 72 14.87 0.01 9.68
N GLY A 73 15.20 -0.83 8.69
CA GLY A 73 15.72 -0.44 7.39
C GLY A 73 14.66 0.31 6.58
N THR A 74 13.47 -0.27 6.44
CA THR A 74 12.34 0.34 5.72
C THR A 74 11.90 1.67 6.35
N LEU A 75 11.88 1.78 7.68
CA LEU A 75 11.57 3.03 8.40
C LEU A 75 12.50 4.19 8.04
N LYS A 76 13.76 3.89 7.68
CA LYS A 76 14.76 4.91 7.32
C LYS A 76 14.65 5.35 5.86
N LEU A 77 13.88 4.64 5.03
CA LEU A 77 13.73 4.95 3.61
C LEU A 77 12.93 6.23 3.36
N ILE A 78 12.06 6.63 4.29
CA ILE A 78 11.45 7.96 4.31
C ILE A 78 12.08 8.75 5.45
N PRO A 79 13.02 9.67 5.17
CA PRO A 79 13.73 10.39 6.21
C PRO A 79 12.80 11.32 7.01
N GLU A 80 12.91 11.29 8.34
CA GLU A 80 12.14 12.14 9.25
C GLU A 80 12.78 13.53 9.42
N LYS A 81 14.12 13.59 9.45
CA LYS A 81 14.87 14.80 9.80
C LYS A 81 14.53 15.96 8.86
N LYS A 82 14.02 17.05 9.43
CA LYS A 82 13.61 18.26 8.71
C LYS A 82 12.58 17.99 7.60
N ASN A 83 11.83 16.91 7.69
CA ASN A 83 10.77 16.58 6.75
C ASN A 83 9.42 16.91 7.36
N LYS A 84 8.89 18.10 7.03
CA LYS A 84 7.61 18.58 7.58
C LYS A 84 6.43 17.68 7.22
N PHE A 85 6.51 17.00 6.09
CA PHE A 85 5.46 16.11 5.58
C PHE A 85 5.86 14.63 5.70
N HIS A 86 6.71 14.31 6.69
CA HIS A 86 7.21 12.96 6.91
C HIS A 86 6.07 11.95 7.06
N SER A 87 5.08 12.24 7.91
CA SER A 87 3.95 11.34 8.17
C SER A 87 3.15 11.06 6.90
N GLU A 88 2.88 12.09 6.09
CA GLU A 88 2.14 11.97 4.85
C GLU A 88 2.91 11.15 3.81
N LEU A 89 4.22 11.38 3.69
CA LEU A 89 5.08 10.65 2.76
C LEU A 89 5.32 9.20 3.22
N PHE A 90 5.41 8.97 4.53
CA PHE A 90 5.55 7.64 5.09
C PHE A 90 4.27 6.82 4.91
N LEU A 91 3.10 7.41 5.16
CA LEU A 91 1.82 6.76 4.85
C LEU A 91 1.71 6.47 3.34
N GLN A 92 2.06 7.44 2.49
CA GLN A 92 2.04 7.24 1.04
C GLN A 92 2.95 6.10 0.60
N PHE A 93 4.14 5.99 1.20
CA PHE A 93 5.07 4.90 0.98
C PHE A 93 4.40 3.54 1.28
N ASN A 94 3.77 3.39 2.45
CA ASN A 94 3.07 2.16 2.83
C ASN A 94 1.86 1.86 1.93
N PHE A 95 1.14 2.90 1.49
CA PHE A 95 0.02 2.74 0.55
C PHE A 95 0.50 2.23 -0.80
N GLY A 96 1.62 2.74 -1.32
CA GLY A 96 2.23 2.25 -2.55
C GLY A 96 2.65 0.78 -2.47
N MET A 97 3.23 0.35 -1.35
CA MET A 97 3.56 -1.07 -1.11
C MET A 97 2.29 -1.94 -1.17
N ALA A 98 1.22 -1.53 -0.49
CA ALA A 98 -0.04 -2.27 -0.48
C ALA A 98 -0.71 -2.31 -1.86
N VAL A 99 -0.68 -1.21 -2.63
CA VAL A 99 -1.17 -1.19 -4.02
C VAL A 99 -0.40 -2.18 -4.89
N PHE A 100 0.92 -2.27 -4.73
CA PHE A 100 1.72 -3.26 -5.45
C PHE A 100 1.26 -4.69 -5.14
N SER A 101 1.10 -5.04 -3.86
CA SER A 101 0.66 -6.39 -3.46
C SER A 101 -0.75 -6.72 -3.96
N LEU A 102 -1.68 -5.75 -3.98
CA LEU A 102 -3.02 -5.93 -4.55
C LEU A 102 -3.00 -6.20 -6.06
N GLN A 103 -2.09 -5.52 -6.78
CA GLN A 103 -2.01 -5.61 -8.24
C GLN A 103 -1.15 -6.78 -8.73
N ASN A 104 -0.30 -7.33 -7.86
CA ASN A 104 0.65 -8.40 -8.18
C ASN A 104 0.54 -9.51 -7.12
N PRO A 105 -0.59 -10.24 -7.05
CA PRO A 105 -0.82 -11.25 -6.01
C PRO A 105 0.18 -12.41 -6.07
N ASP A 106 0.77 -12.68 -7.25
CA ASP A 106 1.86 -13.63 -7.48
C ASP A 106 3.21 -13.17 -6.91
N LYS A 107 3.35 -11.88 -6.59
CA LYS A 107 4.58 -11.25 -6.06
C LYS A 107 4.37 -10.60 -4.70
N LYS A 108 3.32 -10.97 -3.98
CA LYS A 108 3.00 -10.41 -2.66
C LYS A 108 4.13 -10.54 -1.63
N ASP A 109 5.00 -11.54 -1.80
CA ASP A 109 6.14 -11.82 -0.91
C ASP A 109 7.47 -11.22 -1.42
N ASP A 110 7.44 -10.49 -2.55
CA ASP A 110 8.58 -9.73 -3.06
C ASP A 110 8.69 -8.38 -2.32
N GLU A 111 9.29 -8.43 -1.14
CA GLU A 111 9.46 -7.26 -0.27
C GLU A 111 10.24 -6.13 -0.94
N VAL A 112 11.21 -6.45 -1.81
CA VAL A 112 12.01 -5.45 -2.52
C VAL A 112 11.12 -4.73 -3.53
N ALA A 113 10.40 -5.46 -4.37
CA ALA A 113 9.52 -4.86 -5.36
C ALA A 113 8.40 -4.04 -4.71
N ALA A 114 7.79 -4.54 -3.63
CA ALA A 114 6.79 -3.79 -2.87
C ALA A 114 7.36 -2.50 -2.29
N THR A 115 8.55 -2.56 -1.68
CA THR A 115 9.23 -1.39 -1.10
C THR A 115 9.62 -0.36 -2.17
N VAL A 116 10.10 -0.81 -3.33
CA VAL A 116 10.36 0.08 -4.48
C VAL A 116 9.06 0.77 -4.92
N ALA A 117 7.96 0.03 -5.07
CA ALA A 117 6.67 0.61 -5.44
C ALA A 117 6.16 1.62 -4.40
N GLY A 118 6.41 1.36 -3.11
CA GLY A 118 6.15 2.31 -2.03
C GLY A 118 6.94 3.61 -2.20
N LEU A 119 8.26 3.52 -2.40
CA LEU A 119 9.12 4.69 -2.60
C LEU A 119 8.67 5.49 -3.82
N GLU A 120 8.35 4.81 -4.91
CA GLU A 120 7.83 5.44 -6.12
C GLU A 120 6.54 6.23 -5.86
N SER A 121 5.63 5.68 -5.06
CA SER A 121 4.39 6.36 -4.68
C SER A 121 4.64 7.60 -3.82
N ALA A 122 5.50 7.50 -2.81
CA ALA A 122 5.89 8.64 -1.98
C ALA A 122 6.60 9.73 -2.78
N LEU A 123 7.48 9.36 -3.73
CA LEU A 123 8.20 10.31 -4.57
C LEU A 123 7.27 11.06 -5.53
N ARG A 124 6.26 10.39 -6.11
CA ARG A 124 5.23 11.07 -6.91
C ARG A 124 4.49 12.13 -6.10
N ALA A 125 4.07 11.81 -4.87
CA ALA A 125 3.44 12.77 -3.98
C ALA A 125 4.39 13.92 -3.62
N TYR A 126 5.65 13.61 -3.30
CA TYR A 126 6.67 14.59 -2.94
C TYR A 126 6.92 15.62 -4.06
N GLU A 127 7.01 15.17 -5.32
CA GLU A 127 7.18 16.06 -6.48
C GLU A 127 6.04 17.08 -6.62
N VAL A 128 4.81 16.65 -6.37
CA VAL A 128 3.66 17.57 -6.35
C VAL A 128 3.76 18.51 -5.15
N MET A 129 4.07 17.99 -3.95
CA MET A 129 4.22 18.80 -2.74
C MET A 129 5.24 19.94 -2.91
N ILE A 130 6.41 19.69 -3.52
CA ILE A 130 7.44 20.74 -3.73
C ILE A 130 7.07 21.73 -4.84
N THR A 131 6.15 21.36 -5.73
CA THR A 131 5.62 22.24 -6.77
C THR A 131 4.61 23.20 -6.16
N GLU A 132 3.70 22.69 -5.33
CA GLU A 132 2.62 23.47 -4.69
C GLU A 132 3.11 24.25 -3.45
N ASN A 133 4.08 23.71 -2.71
CA ASN A 133 4.57 24.30 -1.47
C ASN A 133 6.09 24.14 -1.34
N LYS A 134 6.84 25.22 -1.55
CA LYS A 134 8.32 25.21 -1.44
C LYS A 134 8.83 24.80 -0.05
N LYS A 135 8.03 24.95 1.01
CA LYS A 135 8.40 24.47 2.35
C LYS A 135 8.37 22.94 2.49
N ALA A 136 7.86 22.23 1.48
CA ALA A 136 7.92 20.78 1.42
C ALA A 136 9.31 20.26 1.02
N GLN A 137 10.19 21.09 0.46
CA GLN A 137 11.52 20.66 0.03
C GLN A 137 12.31 20.04 1.18
N ASN A 138 12.89 18.88 0.91
CA ASN A 138 13.70 18.12 1.85
C ASN A 138 14.90 17.50 1.11
N PRO A 139 16.15 17.82 1.48
CA PRO A 139 17.33 17.32 0.77
C PRO A 139 17.41 15.80 0.67
N ALA A 140 16.94 15.07 1.69
CA ALA A 140 17.02 13.62 1.70
C ALA A 140 15.96 13.00 0.76
N MET A 141 14.79 13.63 0.60
CA MET A 141 13.83 13.25 -0.44
C MET A 141 14.34 13.61 -1.84
N ASP A 142 15.05 14.73 -2.00
CA ASP A 142 15.70 15.11 -3.27
C ASP A 142 16.77 14.09 -3.68
N GLU A 143 17.54 13.55 -2.73
CA GLU A 143 18.48 12.45 -2.98
C GLU A 143 17.77 11.17 -3.47
N LEU A 144 16.58 10.86 -2.94
CA LEU A 144 15.79 9.72 -3.42
C LEU A 144 15.26 9.95 -4.84
N LEU A 145 14.85 11.18 -5.18
CA LEU A 145 14.50 11.54 -6.56
C LEU A 145 15.69 11.34 -7.51
N ALA A 146 16.90 11.73 -7.09
CA ALA A 146 18.12 11.51 -7.87
C ALA A 146 18.42 10.02 -8.08
N LYS A 147 18.20 9.18 -7.05
CA LYS A 147 18.33 7.71 -7.18
C LYS A 147 17.29 7.14 -8.14
N ARG A 148 16.05 7.64 -8.13
CA ARG A 148 15.03 7.24 -9.10
C ARG A 148 15.44 7.59 -10.52
N ALA A 149 15.92 8.81 -10.76
CA ALA A 149 16.36 9.26 -12.07
C ALA A 149 17.51 8.43 -12.67
N SER A 150 18.33 7.80 -11.82
CA SER A 150 19.42 6.91 -12.23
C SER A 150 19.07 5.42 -12.19
N ASN A 151 17.79 5.05 -12.04
CA ASN A 151 17.31 3.67 -11.86
C ASN A 151 17.94 2.94 -10.65
N GLY A 152 18.41 3.68 -9.64
CA GLY A 152 19.12 3.17 -8.47
C GLY A 152 18.23 2.81 -7.26
N LEU A 153 16.91 2.99 -7.34
CA LEU A 153 16.01 2.73 -6.20
C LEU A 153 16.04 1.27 -5.74
N ALA A 154 16.01 0.31 -6.66
CA ALA A 154 16.02 -1.11 -6.30
C ALA A 154 17.29 -1.49 -5.51
N SER A 155 18.46 -1.09 -6.01
CA SER A 155 19.73 -1.31 -5.30
C SER A 155 19.77 -0.61 -3.94
N TYR A 156 19.22 0.60 -3.85
CA TYR A 156 19.11 1.31 -2.57
C TYR A 156 18.21 0.55 -1.58
N VAL A 157 17.06 0.05 -2.02
CA VAL A 157 16.14 -0.75 -1.21
C VAL A 157 16.80 -2.05 -0.74
N GLU A 158 17.47 -2.78 -1.63
CA GLU A 158 18.13 -4.06 -1.29
C GLU A 158 19.08 -3.95 -0.09
N THR A 159 19.80 -2.83 0.01
CA THR A 159 20.72 -2.53 1.12
C THR A 159 20.03 -2.10 2.44
N ASN A 160 18.73 -1.84 2.38
CA ASN A 160 17.89 -1.37 3.49
C ASN A 160 16.65 -2.28 3.72
N THR A 161 16.67 -3.51 3.21
CA THR A 161 15.62 -4.51 3.46
C THR A 161 15.65 -5.06 4.88
N CYS A 162 14.54 -5.67 5.30
CA CYS A 162 14.42 -6.32 6.59
C CYS A 162 15.42 -7.46 6.77
N LYS A 163 15.73 -8.21 5.70
CA LYS A 163 16.78 -9.24 5.70
C LYS A 163 18.18 -8.69 6.04
N GLN A 164 18.47 -7.43 5.72
CA GLN A 164 19.76 -6.82 6.06
C GLN A 164 19.83 -6.33 7.51
N ASP A 165 18.68 -6.03 8.12
CA ASP A 165 18.62 -5.67 9.55
C ASP A 165 19.00 -6.86 10.43
N ASP A 166 18.52 -8.06 10.09
CA ASP A 166 18.82 -9.27 10.86
C ASP A 166 20.31 -9.63 10.79
N LYS A 167 20.92 -9.54 9.61
CA LYS A 167 22.38 -9.73 9.44
C LYS A 167 23.23 -8.73 10.23
N LYS A 168 22.72 -7.52 10.49
CA LYS A 168 23.42 -6.51 11.31
C LYS A 168 23.28 -6.79 12.80
N LYS A 169 22.18 -7.40 13.24
CA LYS A 169 21.97 -7.83 14.63
C LYS A 169 22.87 -9.01 14.98
N ASP A 170 23.06 -9.96 14.07
CA ASP A 170 23.89 -11.16 14.29
C ASP A 170 25.40 -10.88 14.36
N LYS A 171 25.82 -9.66 13.99
CA LYS A 171 27.24 -9.22 14.01
C LYS A 171 27.59 -8.36 15.22
N LYS A 172 26.67 -8.18 16.17
CA LYS A 172 26.86 -7.36 17.37
C LYS A 172 26.79 -8.23 18.62
#